data_AF-A0A0K0XY30-F1
#
_entry.id   AF-A0A0K0XY30-F1
#
_cell.length_a   1.000
_cell.length_b   1.000
_cell.length_c   1.000
_cell.angle_alpha   90.00
_cell.angle_beta   90.00
_cell.angle_gamma   90.00
#
_symmetry.space_group_name_H-M   'P 1'
#
loop_
_entity.id
_entity.type
_entity.pdbx_description
1 polymer ?
#
loop_
_entity_poly.entity_id
_entity_poly.type
_entity_poly.pdbx_seq_one_letter_code
_entity_poly.pdbx_strand_id
1 'polypeptide(L)'
;MKKTILMLLAGLFSASAFAQSPEGSEAVQRLHPSQLAAESDVVVLAQLDRLDYQRRRGFPVSGNAWIRVLVPYKLPRPMDLIRIVEDGFGPDRCYFPDVPLWQELPRYLMFLNEVDNRDFEGNRGGCMLEVLVTSDNRYAVRWPQDGLVLDEEELELVEELDFIGPGATIDVTDTTSISRAALIEDYYMVDDGDFRFRYTRGIPLEVFRSSIMGRESLTTDRQQLGR
;
A
#
# COMPACT_ATOMS: atom_id res chain seq x y z
N MET A 1 -30.69 -79.05 3.51
CA MET A 1 -29.49 -79.86 3.19
C MET A 1 -28.23 -79.02 3.41
N LYS A 2 -27.03 -79.63 3.41
CA LYS A 2 -25.71 -78.98 3.23
C LYS A 2 -25.74 -78.06 1.98
N LYS A 3 -24.89 -77.05 1.73
CA LYS A 3 -23.53 -76.63 2.16
C LYS A 3 -23.46 -75.09 1.90
N THR A 4 -22.51 -74.22 2.29
CA THR A 4 -21.15 -74.26 2.90
C THR A 4 -20.90 -72.93 3.66
N ILE A 5 -19.77 -72.78 4.38
CA ILE A 5 -19.21 -71.50 4.85
C ILE A 5 -18.00 -71.13 3.99
N LEU A 6 -17.81 -69.85 3.65
CA LEU A 6 -16.46 -69.26 3.53
C LEU A 6 -16.49 -67.73 3.68
N MET A 7 -15.62 -67.19 4.55
CA MET A 7 -15.20 -65.79 4.51
C MET A 7 -14.13 -65.61 3.44
N LEU A 8 -14.03 -64.41 2.84
CA LEU A 8 -12.75 -63.91 2.34
C LEU A 8 -12.60 -62.43 2.74
N LEU A 9 -11.43 -62.07 3.26
CA LEU A 9 -11.08 -60.68 3.52
C LEU A 9 -10.72 -60.00 2.18
N ALA A 10 -11.23 -58.79 1.96
CA ALA A 10 -10.63 -57.82 1.05
C ALA A 10 -9.95 -56.74 1.91
N GLY A 11 -8.64 -56.55 1.72
CA GLY A 11 -7.83 -55.70 2.60
C GLY A 11 -8.04 -54.21 2.40
N LEU A 12 -7.84 -53.44 3.47
CA LEU A 12 -7.78 -51.98 3.44
C LEU A 12 -6.59 -51.50 2.59
N PHE A 13 -6.87 -50.90 1.43
CA PHE A 13 -5.90 -50.11 0.69
C PHE A 13 -6.18 -48.62 0.88
N SER A 14 -5.87 -48.11 2.08
CA SER A 14 -5.85 -46.67 2.34
C SER A 14 -4.66 -46.05 1.62
N ALA A 15 -4.85 -45.68 0.36
CA ALA A 15 -3.89 -44.92 -0.41
C ALA A 15 -3.83 -43.47 0.11
N SER A 16 -3.10 -43.27 1.22
CA SER A 16 -2.78 -41.95 1.76
C SER A 16 -1.87 -41.21 0.77
N ALA A 17 -2.48 -40.58 -0.23
CA ALA A 17 -1.78 -39.71 -1.15
C ALA A 17 -1.12 -38.58 -0.35
N PHE A 18 0.20 -38.42 -0.51
CA PHE A 18 0.93 -37.26 -0.01
C PHE A 18 0.53 -36.03 -0.82
N ALA A 19 -0.62 -35.44 -0.45
CA ALA A 19 -0.94 -34.07 -0.81
C ALA A 19 0.03 -33.16 -0.06
N GLN A 20 1.18 -32.88 -0.69
CA GLN A 20 2.06 -31.81 -0.28
C GLN A 20 1.29 -30.50 -0.47
N SER A 21 0.78 -29.93 0.63
CA SER A 21 0.31 -28.55 0.61
C SER A 21 1.45 -27.67 0.11
N PRO A 22 1.21 -26.78 -0.89
CA PRO A 22 2.22 -25.81 -1.27
C PRO A 22 2.58 -24.96 -0.03
N GLU A 23 3.87 -24.66 0.12
CA GLU A 23 4.37 -23.89 1.25
C GLU A 23 3.69 -22.51 1.31
N GLY A 24 3.37 -22.07 2.53
CA GLY A 24 2.52 -20.92 2.73
C GLY A 24 3.15 -19.63 2.23
N SER A 25 2.56 -19.03 1.21
CA SER A 25 2.51 -17.57 1.16
C SER A 25 1.60 -17.14 2.30
N GLU A 26 2.18 -16.75 3.43
CA GLU A 26 1.43 -15.96 4.42
C GLU A 26 0.88 -14.73 3.69
N ALA A 27 -0.44 -14.53 3.76
CA ALA A 27 -1.06 -13.37 3.13
C ALA A 27 -0.61 -12.13 3.89
N VAL A 28 0.09 -11.22 3.22
CA VAL A 28 0.58 -9.97 3.84
C VAL A 28 -0.61 -9.23 4.44
N GLN A 29 -0.63 -9.18 5.77
CA GLN A 29 -1.74 -8.61 6.53
C GLN A 29 -1.75 -7.09 6.35
N ARG A 30 -2.58 -6.61 5.43
CA ARG A 30 -2.85 -5.17 5.29
C ARG A 30 -3.49 -4.68 6.59
N LEU A 31 -2.93 -3.62 7.16
CA LEU A 31 -3.40 -3.04 8.41
C LEU A 31 -4.22 -1.76 8.16
N HIS A 32 -5.09 -1.46 9.11
CA HIS A 32 -5.89 -0.24 9.10
C HIS A 32 -5.00 1.01 9.28
N PRO A 33 -5.26 2.16 8.63
CA PRO A 33 -4.42 3.35 8.76
C PRO A 33 -4.21 3.87 10.19
N SER A 34 -5.18 3.73 11.10
CA SER A 34 -4.96 4.03 12.53
C SER A 34 -3.96 3.06 13.17
N GLN A 35 -4.04 1.77 12.88
CA GLN A 35 -3.09 0.77 13.37
C GLN A 35 -1.69 0.98 12.75
N LEU A 36 -1.60 1.28 11.44
CA LEU A 36 -0.36 1.66 10.78
C LEU A 36 0.25 2.91 11.41
N ALA A 37 -0.55 3.95 11.69
CA ALA A 37 -0.10 5.15 12.37
C ALA A 37 0.41 4.86 13.78
N ALA A 38 -0.29 4.02 14.55
CA ALA A 38 0.06 3.66 15.92
C ALA A 38 1.35 2.82 15.98
N GLU A 39 1.49 1.80 15.14
CA GLU A 39 2.63 0.88 15.12
C GLU A 39 3.90 1.49 14.49
N SER A 40 3.77 2.44 13.56
CA SER A 40 4.92 3.09 12.93
C SER A 40 5.59 4.13 13.82
N ASP A 41 6.92 4.21 13.78
CA ASP A 41 7.70 5.25 14.48
C ASP A 41 7.60 6.62 13.81
N VAL A 42 7.37 6.60 12.50
CA VAL A 42 7.31 7.79 11.63
C VAL A 42 6.04 7.74 10.79
N VAL A 43 5.29 8.85 10.82
CA VAL A 43 4.14 9.11 9.95
C VAL A 43 4.28 10.52 9.37
N VAL A 44 4.38 10.63 8.04
CA VAL A 44 4.60 11.91 7.35
C VAL A 44 3.85 11.98 6.03
N LEU A 45 3.37 13.17 5.65
CA LEU A 45 3.23 13.47 4.22
C LEU A 45 4.63 13.81 3.69
N ALA A 46 5.05 13.13 2.64
CA ALA A 46 6.33 13.37 1.99
C ALA A 46 6.24 13.33 0.46
N GLN A 47 7.19 13.97 -0.20
CA GLN A 47 7.41 13.83 -1.64
C GLN A 47 8.61 12.91 -1.89
N LEU A 48 8.54 12.07 -2.91
CA LEU A 48 9.69 11.28 -3.35
C LEU A 48 10.79 12.23 -3.88
N ASP A 49 12.05 11.97 -3.52
CA ASP A 49 13.21 12.81 -3.87
C ASP A 49 14.19 12.06 -4.79
N ARG A 50 14.50 10.79 -4.46
CA ARG A 50 15.39 9.92 -5.28
C ARG A 50 15.18 8.43 -5.00
N LEU A 51 15.38 7.59 -6.00
CA LEU A 51 15.51 6.12 -5.88
C LEU A 51 16.92 5.65 -6.25
N ASP A 52 17.40 4.60 -5.57
CA ASP A 52 18.64 3.87 -5.86
C ASP A 52 18.42 2.38 -5.52
N TYR A 53 17.72 1.68 -6.43
CA TYR A 53 17.33 0.28 -6.27
C TYR A 53 18.16 -0.65 -7.15
N GLN A 54 18.67 -1.72 -6.55
CA GLN A 54 19.16 -2.88 -7.29
C GLN A 54 17.97 -3.64 -7.86
N ARG A 55 17.96 -3.88 -9.17
CA ARG A 55 16.87 -4.57 -9.87
C ARG A 55 17.33 -5.92 -10.44
N ARG A 56 16.45 -6.93 -10.42
CA ARG A 56 16.64 -8.22 -11.12
C ARG A 56 15.36 -8.54 -11.89
N ARG A 57 15.48 -8.80 -13.20
CA ARG A 57 14.34 -9.03 -14.11
C ARG A 57 13.29 -7.89 -14.07
N GLY A 58 13.75 -6.63 -13.92
CA GLY A 58 12.90 -5.43 -13.81
C GLY A 58 12.48 -5.08 -12.38
N PHE A 59 12.20 -6.08 -11.54
CA PHE A 59 11.76 -5.87 -10.16
C PHE A 59 12.90 -5.38 -9.25
N PRO A 60 12.63 -4.46 -8.31
CA PRO A 60 13.57 -4.08 -7.25
C PRO A 60 13.75 -5.24 -6.27
N VAL A 61 14.96 -5.35 -5.70
CA VAL A 61 15.38 -6.48 -4.85
C VAL A 61 16.07 -6.05 -3.57
N SER A 62 16.65 -4.85 -3.58
CA SER A 62 17.22 -4.14 -2.44
C SER A 62 17.53 -2.71 -2.84
N GLY A 63 17.79 -1.84 -1.87
CA GLY A 63 18.35 -0.52 -2.11
C GLY A 63 17.71 0.56 -1.24
N ASN A 64 17.68 1.78 -1.78
CA ASN A 64 17.36 2.98 -1.02
C ASN A 64 16.34 3.86 -1.76
N ALA A 65 15.48 4.51 -0.98
CA ALA A 65 14.75 5.69 -1.42
C ALA A 65 15.04 6.86 -0.48
N TRP A 66 14.96 8.08 -1.01
CA TRP A 66 14.96 9.30 -0.23
C TRP A 66 13.64 10.02 -0.44
N ILE A 67 13.02 10.43 0.66
CA ILE A 67 11.78 11.22 0.68
C ILE A 67 12.02 12.53 1.42
N ARG A 68 11.36 13.59 0.95
CA ARG A 68 11.39 14.93 1.53
C ARG A 68 10.10 15.15 2.31
N VAL A 69 10.22 15.44 3.61
CA VAL A 69 9.06 15.64 4.48
C VAL A 69 8.37 16.95 4.09
N LEU A 70 7.05 16.87 3.84
CA LEU A 70 6.19 18.02 3.56
C LEU A 70 5.38 18.41 4.81
N VAL A 71 4.81 17.41 5.50
CA VAL A 71 4.09 17.61 6.77
C VAL A 71 4.46 16.48 7.75
N PRO A 72 5.11 16.79 8.88
CA PRO A 72 5.36 15.81 9.93
C PRO A 72 4.11 15.57 10.78
N TYR A 73 3.64 14.33 10.88
CA TYR A 73 2.52 13.97 11.77
C TYR A 73 3.02 13.23 13.02
N LYS A 74 3.95 12.29 12.86
CA LYS A 74 4.64 11.56 13.93
C LYS A 74 6.11 11.42 13.55
N LEU A 75 7.02 11.87 14.42
CA LEU A 75 8.47 11.77 14.22
C LEU A 75 9.18 11.58 15.57
N PRO A 76 10.30 10.83 15.63
CA PRO A 76 11.15 10.76 16.83
C PRO A 76 12.04 12.00 17.02
N ARG A 77 12.34 12.73 15.94
CA ARG A 77 13.18 13.94 15.91
C ARG A 77 12.88 14.75 14.63
N PRO A 78 13.13 16.07 14.58
CA PRO A 78 12.98 16.87 13.36
C PRO A 78 13.87 16.35 12.23
N MET A 79 13.28 16.06 11.06
CA MET A 79 13.97 15.52 9.88
C MET A 79 13.28 16.02 8.61
N ASP A 80 14.02 16.70 7.72
CA ASP A 80 13.49 17.22 6.44
C ASP A 80 13.64 16.21 5.29
N LEU A 81 14.58 15.27 5.42
CA LEU A 81 14.90 14.22 4.46
C LEU A 81 15.06 12.90 5.20
N ILE A 82 14.38 11.85 4.74
CA ILE A 82 14.40 10.51 5.33
C ILE A 82 14.94 9.52 4.29
N ARG A 83 15.86 8.63 4.71
CA ARG A 83 16.29 7.48 3.91
C ARG A 83 15.47 6.25 4.30
N ILE A 84 14.78 5.68 3.33
CA ILE A 84 14.14 4.37 3.42
C ILE A 84 15.10 3.34 2.84
N VAL A 85 15.31 2.24 3.55
CA VAL A 85 16.16 1.12 3.15
C VAL A 85 15.31 -0.13 3.09
N GLU A 86 15.38 -0.85 1.97
CA GLU A 86 14.66 -2.11 1.77
C GLU A 86 15.60 -3.19 1.22
N ASP A 87 15.35 -4.43 1.61
CA ASP A 87 16.05 -5.62 1.11
C ASP A 87 15.06 -6.79 1.01
N GLY A 88 15.28 -7.67 0.02
CA GLY A 88 14.41 -8.78 -0.32
C GLY A 88 13.27 -8.43 -1.29
N PHE A 89 12.48 -9.45 -1.61
CA PHE A 89 11.29 -9.37 -2.47
C PHE A 89 10.04 -9.67 -1.64
N GLY A 90 8.96 -8.94 -1.89
CA GLY A 90 7.64 -9.19 -1.30
C GLY A 90 6.70 -8.00 -1.48
N PRO A 91 5.38 -8.19 -1.39
CA PRO A 91 4.41 -7.08 -1.38
C PRO A 91 4.36 -6.34 -0.03
N ASP A 92 5.18 -6.74 0.94
CA ASP A 92 5.45 -6.08 2.23
C ASP A 92 6.69 -5.15 2.18
N ARG A 93 7.34 -5.02 1.00
CA ARG A 93 8.56 -4.22 0.79
C ARG A 93 8.22 -2.84 0.24
N CYS A 94 8.77 -1.78 0.83
CA CYS A 94 8.46 -0.40 0.45
C CYS A 94 9.23 0.08 -0.79
N TYR A 95 8.89 -0.50 -1.94
CA TYR A 95 9.45 -0.10 -3.23
C TYR A 95 8.53 0.88 -3.98
N PHE A 96 9.01 2.09 -4.25
CA PHE A 96 8.30 3.06 -5.09
C PHE A 96 8.39 2.70 -6.59
N PRO A 97 7.40 3.10 -7.41
CA PRO A 97 7.49 2.99 -8.87
C PRO A 97 8.61 3.88 -9.43
N ASP A 98 9.15 3.51 -10.60
CA ASP A 98 10.04 4.40 -11.35
C ASP A 98 9.21 5.54 -11.96
N VAL A 99 9.64 6.79 -11.76
CA VAL A 99 8.96 7.99 -12.27
C VAL A 99 9.87 8.75 -13.24
N PRO A 100 9.36 9.23 -14.39
CA PRO A 100 10.18 9.99 -15.34
C PRO A 100 10.82 11.24 -14.74
N LEU A 101 12.13 11.42 -14.97
CA LEU A 101 12.95 12.49 -14.37
C LEU A 101 12.55 13.92 -14.75
N TRP A 102 11.61 14.09 -15.69
CA TRP A 102 11.06 15.37 -16.13
C TRP A 102 9.64 15.64 -15.59
N GLN A 103 9.07 14.72 -14.82
CA GLN A 103 7.79 14.89 -14.14
C GLN A 103 8.00 15.29 -12.68
N GLU A 104 6.98 15.91 -12.09
CA GLU A 104 6.92 16.15 -10.65
C GLU A 104 6.83 14.80 -9.91
N LEU A 105 7.74 14.56 -8.97
CA LEU A 105 7.78 13.31 -8.23
C LEU A 105 6.56 13.16 -7.29
N PRO A 106 6.01 11.93 -7.14
CA PRO A 106 4.77 11.68 -6.41
C PRO A 106 4.89 11.98 -4.91
N ARG A 107 3.72 12.18 -4.29
CA ARG A 107 3.57 12.39 -2.85
C ARG A 107 2.88 11.19 -2.21
N TYR A 108 3.31 10.88 -1.00
CA TYR A 108 2.81 9.76 -0.24
C TYR A 108 2.59 10.15 1.22
N LEU A 109 1.53 9.62 1.82
CA LEU A 109 1.41 9.47 3.26
C LEU A 109 2.19 8.19 3.64
N MET A 110 3.28 8.36 4.37
CA MET A 110 4.26 7.31 4.65
C MET A 110 4.14 6.80 6.09
N PHE A 111 4.30 5.49 6.25
CA PHE A 111 4.29 4.74 7.51
C PHE A 111 5.59 3.94 7.62
N LEU A 112 6.51 4.37 8.49
CA LEU A 112 7.88 3.86 8.54
C LEU A 112 8.32 3.49 9.97
N ASN A 113 9.17 2.46 10.07
CA ASN A 113 9.76 1.97 11.32
C ASN A 113 11.25 2.36 11.37
N GLU A 114 11.78 2.68 12.55
CA GLU A 114 13.20 3.02 12.71
C GLU A 114 14.09 1.76 12.84
N VAL A 115 15.08 1.62 11.95
CA VAL A 115 16.00 0.46 11.90
C VAL A 115 17.37 0.81 12.50
N ASP A 116 17.86 2.01 12.21
CA ASP A 116 19.00 2.67 12.87
C ASP A 116 18.67 4.17 13.00
N ASN A 117 19.40 4.91 13.82
CA ASN A 117 19.18 6.33 14.17
C ASN A 117 19.25 7.34 12.98
N ARG A 118 19.28 6.86 11.73
CA ARG A 118 19.14 7.62 10.47
C ARG A 118 18.40 6.87 9.35
N ASP A 119 18.06 5.59 9.54
CA ASP A 119 17.59 4.68 8.51
C ASP A 119 16.27 4.02 8.90
N PHE A 120 15.34 3.94 7.94
CA PHE A 120 13.98 3.48 8.18
C PHE A 120 13.60 2.38 7.18
N GLU A 121 12.72 1.47 7.57
CA GLU A 121 12.03 0.55 6.65
C GLU A 121 10.55 0.93 6.52
N GLY A 122 9.86 0.44 5.49
CA GLY A 122 8.41 0.57 5.43
C GLY A 122 7.70 -0.32 6.43
N ASN A 123 6.58 0.16 7.01
CA ASN A 123 5.72 -0.68 7.81
C ASN A 123 5.19 -1.85 6.97
N ARG A 124 5.42 -3.08 7.43
CA ARG A 124 5.11 -4.33 6.70
C ARG A 124 3.61 -4.56 6.49
N GLY A 125 2.74 -3.90 7.27
CA GLY A 125 1.29 -3.89 7.07
C GLY A 125 0.80 -2.92 5.98
N GLY A 126 1.68 -2.06 5.45
CA GLY A 126 1.34 -1.03 4.46
C GLY A 126 2.18 0.23 4.68
N CYS A 127 3.20 0.45 3.85
CA CYS A 127 4.18 1.52 4.11
C CYS A 127 3.84 2.89 3.51
N MET A 128 2.96 2.94 2.51
CA MET A 128 2.65 4.17 1.77
C MET A 128 1.21 4.19 1.28
N LEU A 129 0.63 5.39 1.19
CA LEU A 129 -0.61 5.68 0.47
C LEU A 129 -0.38 6.88 -0.45
N GLU A 130 -0.82 6.82 -1.70
CA GLU A 130 -0.72 7.91 -2.66
C GLU A 130 -1.57 9.12 -2.24
N VAL A 131 -0.95 10.30 -2.29
CA VAL A 131 -1.60 11.57 -1.98
C VAL A 131 -1.55 12.48 -3.20
N LEU A 132 -2.73 12.86 -3.69
CA LEU A 132 -2.88 13.76 -4.83
C LEU A 132 -3.15 15.19 -4.37
N VAL A 133 -2.98 16.13 -5.30
CA VAL A 133 -3.27 17.55 -5.12
C VAL A 133 -4.56 17.87 -5.89
N THR A 134 -5.48 18.59 -5.25
CA THR A 134 -6.74 19.05 -5.84
C THR A 134 -6.56 20.42 -6.49
N SER A 135 -7.46 20.82 -7.40
CA SER A 135 -7.41 22.13 -8.06
C SER A 135 -7.59 23.33 -7.12
N ASP A 136 -8.16 23.12 -5.92
CA ASP A 136 -8.20 24.10 -4.82
C ASP A 136 -6.94 24.06 -3.91
N ASN A 137 -5.90 23.29 -4.28
CA ASN A 137 -4.60 23.15 -3.60
C ASN A 137 -4.67 22.47 -2.21
N ARG A 138 -5.69 21.64 -1.96
CA ARG A 138 -5.68 20.67 -0.84
C ARG A 138 -4.89 19.42 -1.22
N TYR A 139 -4.52 18.65 -0.18
CA TYR A 139 -4.04 17.27 -0.33
C TYR A 139 -5.19 16.31 0.00
N ALA A 140 -5.27 15.19 -0.72
CA ALA A 140 -6.18 14.09 -0.40
C ALA A 140 -5.54 12.73 -0.65
N VAL A 141 -5.87 11.74 0.17
CA VAL A 141 -5.54 10.34 -0.07
C VAL A 141 -6.41 9.86 -1.24
N ARG A 142 -5.78 9.37 -2.31
CA ARG A 142 -6.48 8.85 -3.49
C ARG A 142 -7.38 7.68 -3.10
N TRP A 143 -8.52 7.48 -3.77
CA TRP A 143 -9.36 6.28 -3.61
C TRP A 143 -9.76 5.71 -4.98
N PRO A 144 -9.82 4.36 -5.16
CA PRO A 144 -9.33 3.30 -4.28
C PRO A 144 -7.82 3.03 -4.46
N GLN A 145 -7.17 2.45 -3.45
CA GLN A 145 -5.75 2.06 -3.52
C GLN A 145 -5.56 0.60 -3.10
N ASP A 146 -4.58 -0.07 -3.69
CA ASP A 146 -4.24 -1.46 -3.39
C ASP A 146 -3.94 -1.66 -1.90
N GLY A 147 -4.88 -2.28 -1.19
CA GLY A 147 -4.79 -2.62 0.23
C GLY A 147 -4.67 -1.43 1.18
N LEU A 148 -5.28 -0.29 0.81
CA LEU A 148 -5.83 0.63 1.80
C LEU A 148 -7.08 -0.03 2.39
N VAL A 149 -7.04 -0.34 3.69
CA VAL A 149 -8.16 -0.93 4.43
C VAL A 149 -8.93 0.21 5.09
N LEU A 150 -10.24 0.28 4.85
CA LEU A 150 -11.20 1.19 5.49
C LEU A 150 -12.44 0.39 5.90
N ASP A 151 -13.23 0.88 6.85
CA ASP A 151 -14.54 0.31 7.18
C ASP A 151 -15.73 0.96 6.43
N GLU A 152 -16.95 0.48 6.67
CA GLU A 152 -18.15 0.95 5.97
C GLU A 152 -18.51 2.41 6.30
N GLU A 153 -18.21 2.91 7.52
CA GLU A 153 -18.47 4.30 7.91
C GLU A 153 -17.41 5.24 7.32
N GLU A 154 -16.15 4.80 7.25
CA GLU A 154 -15.05 5.55 6.63
C GLU A 154 -15.17 5.67 5.11
N LEU A 155 -15.80 4.69 4.45
CA LEU A 155 -16.10 4.75 3.02
C LEU A 155 -17.12 5.86 2.68
N GLU A 156 -17.94 6.31 3.64
CA GLU A 156 -18.80 7.49 3.46
C GLU A 156 -18.00 8.81 3.38
N LEU A 157 -16.71 8.81 3.76
CA LEU A 157 -15.82 9.98 3.72
C LEU A 157 -15.16 10.20 2.33
N VAL A 158 -15.46 9.35 1.34
CA VAL A 158 -14.90 9.43 -0.03
C VAL A 158 -15.69 10.45 -0.89
N GLU A 159 -15.14 11.66 -1.04
CA GLU A 159 -15.74 12.73 -1.85
C GLU A 159 -15.30 12.72 -3.33
N GLU A 160 -16.03 13.44 -4.19
CA GLU A 160 -15.60 13.72 -5.57
C GLU A 160 -14.58 14.87 -5.57
N LEU A 161 -13.43 14.63 -6.21
CA LEU A 161 -12.27 15.50 -6.17
C LEU A 161 -11.69 15.75 -7.58
N ASP A 162 -11.51 17.03 -7.90
CA ASP A 162 -10.88 17.49 -9.13
C ASP A 162 -9.35 17.52 -8.94
N PHE A 163 -8.68 16.42 -9.28
CA PHE A 163 -7.23 16.28 -9.11
C PHE A 163 -6.41 16.90 -10.24
N ILE A 164 -5.21 17.38 -9.88
CA ILE A 164 -4.23 18.03 -10.77
C ILE A 164 -2.81 17.46 -10.60
N GLY A 165 -1.94 17.73 -11.57
CA GLY A 165 -0.54 17.25 -11.59
C GLY A 165 -0.38 15.87 -12.25
N PRO A 166 0.86 15.42 -12.52
CA PRO A 166 1.11 14.22 -13.32
C PRO A 166 0.57 12.93 -12.68
N GLY A 167 0.62 12.82 -11.35
CA GLY A 167 0.08 11.67 -10.61
C GLY A 167 -1.46 11.57 -10.60
N ALA A 168 -2.18 12.60 -11.04
CA ALA A 168 -3.64 12.57 -11.14
C ALA A 168 -4.15 11.72 -12.31
N THR A 169 -3.28 11.36 -13.27
CA THR A 169 -3.65 10.69 -14.51
C THR A 169 -2.81 9.45 -14.82
N ILE A 170 -3.44 8.42 -15.37
CA ILE A 170 -2.78 7.24 -15.97
C ILE A 170 -2.79 7.38 -17.50
N ASP A 171 -1.66 7.11 -18.16
CA ASP A 171 -1.60 6.90 -19.61
C ASP A 171 -2.12 5.49 -19.94
N VAL A 172 -3.18 5.42 -20.74
CA VAL A 172 -3.86 4.19 -21.18
C VAL A 172 -3.67 3.89 -22.67
N THR A 173 -2.66 4.50 -23.32
CA THR A 173 -2.37 4.34 -24.76
C THR A 173 -2.31 2.86 -25.18
N ASP A 174 -1.49 2.06 -24.50
CA ASP A 174 -1.31 0.62 -24.78
C ASP A 174 -2.41 -0.28 -24.17
N THR A 175 -3.35 0.29 -23.41
CA THR A 175 -4.41 -0.45 -22.71
C THR A 175 -5.56 -0.83 -23.64
N THR A 176 -6.03 -2.08 -23.57
CA THR A 176 -7.16 -2.57 -24.38
C THR A 176 -8.48 -1.88 -24.00
N SER A 177 -9.46 -1.84 -24.91
CA SER A 177 -10.78 -1.23 -24.65
C SER A 177 -11.53 -1.87 -23.48
N ILE A 178 -11.42 -3.18 -23.27
CA ILE A 178 -12.02 -3.89 -22.13
C ILE A 178 -11.32 -3.48 -20.84
N SER A 179 -9.98 -3.47 -20.84
CA SER A 179 -9.17 -3.04 -19.70
C SER A 179 -9.40 -1.56 -19.35
N ARG A 180 -9.66 -0.70 -20.35
CA ARG A 180 -10.02 0.71 -20.14
C ARG A 180 -11.38 0.87 -19.46
N ALA A 181 -12.40 0.08 -19.86
CA ALA A 181 -13.70 0.10 -19.19
C ALA A 181 -13.57 -0.30 -17.71
N ALA A 182 -12.81 -1.38 -17.42
CA ALA A 182 -12.52 -1.80 -16.06
C ALA A 182 -11.79 -0.71 -15.23
N LEU A 183 -10.77 -0.04 -15.78
CA LEU A 183 -10.09 1.06 -15.08
C LEU A 183 -11.03 2.23 -14.71
N ILE A 184 -12.00 2.56 -15.58
CA ILE A 184 -13.01 3.59 -15.31
C ILE A 184 -13.94 3.16 -14.15
N GLU A 185 -14.41 1.91 -14.18
CA GLU A 185 -15.35 1.35 -13.20
C GLU A 185 -14.68 1.06 -11.84
N ASP A 186 -13.59 0.29 -11.83
CA ASP A 186 -12.88 -0.16 -10.63
C ASP A 186 -12.23 0.99 -9.84
N TYR A 187 -11.70 2.02 -10.55
CA TYR A 187 -10.93 3.13 -9.94
C TYR A 187 -11.64 4.49 -9.98
N TYR A 188 -12.93 4.53 -10.35
CA TYR A 188 -13.73 5.76 -10.43
C TYR A 188 -13.02 6.86 -11.24
N MET A 189 -12.57 6.52 -12.45
CA MET A 189 -11.82 7.41 -13.32
C MET A 189 -12.68 8.00 -14.43
N VAL A 190 -12.28 9.15 -14.97
CA VAL A 190 -12.88 9.76 -16.16
C VAL A 190 -11.87 9.83 -17.30
N ASP A 191 -12.36 9.76 -18.54
CA ASP A 191 -11.55 10.03 -19.73
C ASP A 191 -11.26 11.53 -19.83
N ASP A 192 -9.98 11.91 -19.74
CA ASP A 192 -9.49 13.30 -19.76
C ASP A 192 -8.99 13.71 -21.16
N GLY A 193 -9.18 12.84 -22.17
CA GLY A 193 -8.61 12.99 -23.51
C GLY A 193 -7.17 12.49 -23.62
N ASP A 194 -6.59 12.56 -24.82
CA ASP A 194 -5.20 12.17 -25.13
C ASP A 194 -4.75 10.79 -24.61
N PHE A 195 -5.67 9.81 -24.54
CA PHE A 195 -5.45 8.51 -23.89
C PHE A 195 -5.02 8.59 -22.42
N ARG A 196 -5.48 9.59 -21.68
CA ARG A 196 -5.23 9.76 -20.24
C ARG A 196 -6.54 9.64 -19.45
N PHE A 197 -6.54 8.79 -18.44
CA PHE A 197 -7.65 8.67 -17.49
C PHE A 197 -7.28 9.38 -16.19
N ARG A 198 -8.21 10.16 -15.63
CA ARG A 198 -8.02 10.95 -14.41
C ARG A 198 -8.82 10.37 -13.26
N TYR A 199 -8.20 10.21 -12.09
CA TYR A 199 -8.91 9.81 -10.87
C TYR A 199 -9.90 10.91 -10.44
N THR A 200 -11.02 10.53 -9.82
CA THR A 200 -12.03 11.50 -9.33
C THR A 200 -12.44 11.32 -7.87
N ARG A 201 -11.86 10.36 -7.14
CA ARG A 201 -12.26 10.00 -5.77
C ARG A 201 -11.10 10.00 -4.79
N GLY A 202 -11.37 10.42 -3.57
CA GLY A 202 -10.41 10.40 -2.47
C GLY A 202 -10.98 10.98 -1.17
N ILE A 203 -10.15 10.98 -0.14
CA ILE A 203 -10.49 11.48 1.19
C ILE A 203 -9.54 12.64 1.53
N PRO A 204 -10.02 13.86 1.80
CA PRO A 204 -9.17 15.00 2.15
C PRO A 204 -8.22 14.66 3.29
N LEU A 205 -6.94 15.01 3.15
CA LEU A 205 -5.89 14.54 4.06
C LEU A 205 -6.08 15.02 5.51
N GLU A 206 -6.77 16.15 5.71
CA GLU A 206 -7.20 16.60 7.03
C GLU A 206 -8.22 15.64 7.67
N VAL A 207 -9.26 15.23 6.91
CA VAL A 207 -10.31 14.28 7.33
C VAL A 207 -9.70 12.90 7.58
N PHE A 208 -8.86 12.43 6.65
CA PHE A 208 -8.14 11.16 6.79
C PHE A 208 -7.26 11.14 8.06
N ARG A 209 -6.63 12.27 8.40
CA ARG A 209 -5.85 12.40 9.65
C ARG A 209 -6.73 12.50 10.90
N SER A 210 -7.88 13.19 10.85
CA SER A 210 -8.72 13.39 12.03
C SER A 210 -9.58 12.18 12.38
N SER A 211 -10.07 11.47 11.37
CA SER A 211 -11.15 10.50 11.49
C SER A 211 -10.68 9.06 11.29
N ILE A 212 -9.78 8.81 10.33
CA ILE A 212 -9.36 7.46 9.90
C ILE A 212 -8.06 7.03 10.61
N MET A 213 -7.04 7.88 10.65
CA MET A 213 -5.81 7.58 11.40
C MET A 213 -5.95 7.78 12.92
N GLY A 214 -6.84 8.69 13.35
CA GLY A 214 -6.95 9.10 14.74
C GLY A 214 -5.78 10.00 15.20
N ARG A 215 -5.97 10.73 16.30
CA ARG A 215 -4.96 11.69 16.82
C ARG A 215 -3.98 11.05 17.79
N GLU A 216 -4.48 10.09 18.55
CA GLU A 216 -3.79 9.24 19.51
C GLU A 216 -2.73 8.36 18.84
N SER A 217 -3.04 7.75 17.69
CA SER A 217 -2.11 6.94 16.88
C SER A 217 -0.86 7.72 16.43
N LEU A 218 -1.00 9.04 16.26
CA LEU A 218 0.05 9.95 15.80
C LEU A 218 0.93 10.50 16.95
N THR A 219 0.73 10.04 18.19
CA THR A 219 1.55 10.47 19.34
C THR A 219 2.86 9.68 19.42
N THR A 220 3.96 10.37 19.78
CA THR A 220 5.28 9.74 20.00
C THR A 220 5.43 9.15 21.42
N ASP A 221 4.45 9.35 22.31
CA ASP A 221 4.50 8.91 23.71
C ASP A 221 4.23 7.40 23.85
N ARG A 222 5.29 6.60 23.63
CA ARG A 222 5.30 5.13 23.81
C ARG A 222 4.78 4.65 25.18
N GLN A 223 4.64 5.51 26.20
CA GLN A 223 4.13 5.13 27.53
C GLN A 223 2.67 4.64 27.55
N GLN A 224 1.86 4.85 26.49
CA GLN A 224 0.50 4.30 26.41
C GLN A 224 0.41 2.93 25.73
N LEU A 225 1.46 2.49 25.02
CA LEU A 225 1.52 1.19 24.33
C LEU A 225 2.55 0.29 25.04
N GLY A 226 2.10 -0.36 26.13
CA GLY A 226 2.97 -1.09 27.06
C GLY A 226 3.85 -2.18 26.43
N ARG A 227 5.12 -1.82 26.17
CA ARG A 227 6.24 -2.68 25.77
C ARG A 227 7.51 -2.19 26.48
#